data_AF-A0AAE1FLK7-F1
#
_entry.id   AF-A0AAE1FLK7-F1
#
_cell.length_a   1.000
_cell.length_b   1.000
_cell.length_c   1.000
_cell.angle_alpha   90.00
_cell.angle_beta   90.00
_cell.angle_gamma   90.00
#
_symmetry.space_group_name_H-M   'P 1'
#
loop_
_entity.id
_entity.type
_entity.pdbx_description
1 polymer ?
#
loop_
_entity_poly.entity_id
_entity_poly.type
_entity_poly.pdbx_seq_one_letter_code
_entity_poly.pdbx_strand_id
1 'polypeptide(L)'
;MILMFGTFIIAFKLKHFRNSKFLGRSVRRALGDFGVPISIIVMVLLDFLIHDTYTDKLVMPEGIRPSDPSVHGWFINPLGVTKPLPIWCIFMAAPASLLLFFLVFLEENICHLILSKPERNMTKSSGFHFDIVLSCFINFVCGVFGALFMGPACVRTVSHTSALTIMSSTHAPGESPKIEGVKEQRLSAIVVSILIGLSVLLGSVLNLVPKAVLYGIFLYMGVSSTAGIQFQERFILVLMPVKHHPNVPYVKKVRTWKMHSFTGIQLTMLIILWVVKQSPAALCFPFVLMLLIPIRLYLLPYGFNNQELSALDGKEASAPTSDTSDEPDFYEETHGLPTHVDHHHQS
;
A
#
# COMPACT_ATOMS: atom_id res chain seq x y z
N MET A 1 20.63 11.84 9.78
CA MET A 1 20.68 11.33 8.38
C MET A 1 21.26 9.93 8.27
N ILE A 2 22.41 9.63 8.91
CA ILE A 2 23.03 8.30 8.89
C ILE A 2 22.05 7.21 9.35
N LEU A 3 21.39 7.40 10.50
CA LEU A 3 20.38 6.44 11.00
C LEU A 3 19.23 6.21 9.99
N MET A 4 18.74 7.29 9.36
CA MET A 4 17.63 7.22 8.40
C MET A 4 18.01 6.43 7.15
N PHE A 5 19.09 6.82 6.47
CA PHE A 5 19.55 6.13 5.26
C PHE A 5 20.09 4.73 5.57
N GLY A 6 20.75 4.54 6.72
CA GLY A 6 21.19 3.24 7.18
C GLY A 6 20.04 2.26 7.38
N THR A 7 18.98 2.69 8.08
CA THR A 7 17.76 1.87 8.26
C THR A 7 17.15 1.50 6.91
N PHE A 8 17.02 2.47 6.00
CA PHE A 8 16.49 2.24 4.65
C PHE A 8 17.34 1.24 3.86
N ILE A 9 18.67 1.43 3.82
CA ILE A 9 19.59 0.59 3.06
C ILE A 9 19.58 -0.85 3.59
N ILE A 10 19.65 -1.04 4.92
CA ILE A 10 19.62 -2.38 5.51
C ILE A 10 18.28 -3.07 5.17
N ALA A 11 17.15 -2.39 5.35
CA ALA A 11 15.83 -2.98 5.08
C ALA A 11 15.69 -3.35 3.60
N PHE A 12 16.11 -2.45 2.70
CA PHE A 12 16.05 -2.67 1.26
C PHE A 12 16.98 -3.82 0.82
N LYS A 13 18.21 -3.86 1.34
CA LYS A 13 19.18 -4.91 1.01
C LYS A 13 18.78 -6.26 1.58
N LEU A 14 18.25 -6.35 2.80
CA LEU A 14 17.74 -7.61 3.36
C LEU A 14 16.54 -8.14 2.55
N LYS A 15 15.64 -7.26 2.10
CA LYS A 15 14.57 -7.65 1.18
C LYS A 15 15.11 -8.23 -0.13
N HIS A 16 16.10 -7.58 -0.73
CA HIS A 16 16.72 -8.08 -1.97
C HIS A 16 17.53 -9.36 -1.73
N PHE A 17 18.15 -9.48 -0.56
CA PHE A 17 18.89 -10.66 -0.13
C PHE A 17 18.00 -11.91 -0.11
N ARG A 18 16.69 -11.76 0.15
CA ARG A 18 15.70 -12.85 0.05
C ARG A 18 15.75 -13.62 -1.28
N ASN A 19 16.10 -12.95 -2.37
CA ASN A 19 16.17 -13.52 -3.71
C ASN A 19 17.62 -13.82 -4.16
N SER A 20 18.60 -13.55 -3.31
CA SER A 20 20.02 -13.79 -3.60
C SER A 20 20.39 -15.26 -3.64
N LYS A 21 21.49 -15.62 -4.31
CA LYS A 21 22.01 -16.99 -4.37
C LYS A 21 22.81 -17.39 -3.12
N PHE A 22 23.05 -16.45 -2.20
CA PHE A 22 23.80 -16.67 -0.97
C PHE A 22 22.92 -17.24 0.15
N LEU A 23 23.50 -18.13 0.99
CA LEU A 23 22.86 -18.84 2.11
C LEU A 23 21.74 -19.83 1.75
N GLY A 24 21.42 -20.71 2.70
CA GLY A 24 20.32 -21.67 2.56
C GLY A 24 18.95 -20.99 2.44
N ARG A 25 18.02 -21.64 1.71
CA ARG A 25 16.68 -21.11 1.40
C ARG A 25 15.91 -20.62 2.63
N SER A 26 15.95 -21.37 3.73
CA SER A 26 15.23 -21.03 4.97
C SER A 26 15.75 -19.77 5.64
N VAL A 27 17.08 -19.67 5.81
CA VAL A 27 17.73 -18.50 6.43
C VAL A 27 17.51 -17.24 5.60
N ARG A 28 17.64 -17.35 4.28
CA ARG A 28 17.43 -16.25 3.34
C ARG A 28 16.00 -15.71 3.37
N ARG A 29 15.00 -16.59 3.47
CA ARG A 29 13.59 -16.20 3.64
C ARG A 29 13.36 -15.50 4.96
N ALA A 30 13.86 -16.08 6.06
CA ALA A 30 13.74 -15.46 7.39
C ALA A 30 14.38 -14.06 7.43
N LEU A 31 15.61 -13.89 6.92
CA LEU A 31 16.29 -12.59 6.88
C LEU A 31 15.55 -11.56 6.01
N GLY A 32 14.95 -12.00 4.91
CA GLY A 32 14.13 -11.14 4.05
C GLY A 32 12.84 -10.67 4.72
N ASP A 33 12.15 -11.59 5.41
CA ASP A 33 10.85 -11.31 6.02
C ASP A 33 10.99 -10.52 7.33
N PHE A 34 12.06 -10.74 8.11
CA PHE A 34 12.41 -9.96 9.30
C PHE A 34 13.30 -8.74 8.99
N GLY A 35 13.50 -8.39 7.72
CA GLY A 35 14.42 -7.35 7.31
C GLY A 35 14.13 -5.98 7.93
N VAL A 36 12.85 -5.59 8.02
CA VAL A 36 12.44 -4.31 8.64
C VAL A 36 12.72 -4.32 10.15
N PRO A 37 12.21 -5.27 10.97
CA PRO A 37 12.55 -5.35 12.39
C PRO A 37 14.05 -5.38 12.68
N ILE A 38 14.83 -6.17 11.93
CA ILE A 38 16.29 -6.26 12.10
C ILE A 38 16.94 -4.89 11.86
N SER A 39 16.51 -4.16 10.82
CA SER A 39 17.05 -2.83 10.50
C SER A 39 16.80 -1.83 11.63
N ILE A 40 15.62 -1.89 12.27
CA ILE A 40 15.27 -1.05 13.41
C ILE A 40 16.21 -1.35 14.58
N ILE A 41 16.32 -2.64 14.96
CA ILE A 41 17.13 -3.06 16.10
C ILE A 41 18.59 -2.66 15.92
N VAL A 42 19.16 -2.91 14.73
CA VAL A 42 20.56 -2.57 14.43
C VAL A 42 20.81 -1.06 14.53
N MET A 43 19.91 -0.24 13.98
CA MET A 43 20.10 1.22 13.98
C MET A 43 19.79 1.87 15.32
N VAL A 44 18.84 1.33 16.09
CA VAL A 44 18.59 1.75 17.48
C VAL A 44 19.78 1.36 18.37
N LEU A 45 20.36 0.18 18.19
CA LEU A 45 21.56 -0.24 18.92
C LEU A 45 22.76 0.63 18.56
N LEU A 46 22.92 1.00 17.29
CA LEU A 46 23.96 1.93 16.86
C LEU A 46 23.79 3.31 17.51
N ASP A 47 22.57 3.85 17.58
CA ASP A 47 22.26 5.09 18.31
C ASP A 47 22.59 4.96 19.80
N PHE A 48 22.25 3.81 20.41
CA PHE A 48 22.55 3.55 21.81
C PHE A 48 24.05 3.47 22.10
N LEU A 49 24.87 3.03 21.14
CA LEU A 49 26.33 2.99 21.32
C LEU A 49 26.99 4.37 21.19
N ILE A 50 26.43 5.28 20.39
CA ILE A 50 26.98 6.61 20.13
C ILE A 50 26.36 7.61 21.11
N HIS A 51 27.06 7.89 22.20
CA HIS A 51 26.59 8.81 23.25
C HIS A 51 26.96 10.28 22.98
N ASP A 52 27.89 10.55 22.06
CA ASP A 52 28.47 11.88 21.84
C ASP A 52 27.60 12.82 21.01
N THR A 53 26.43 12.37 20.55
CA THR A 53 25.58 13.16 19.65
C THR A 53 24.11 13.06 20.04
N TYR A 54 23.44 14.21 20.12
CA TYR A 54 22.01 14.27 20.37
C TYR A 54 21.21 13.71 19.18
N THR A 55 20.28 12.80 19.47
CA THR A 55 19.31 12.31 18.50
C THR A 55 17.89 12.53 19.01
N ASP A 56 17.01 12.97 18.11
CA ASP A 56 15.61 13.23 18.43
C ASP A 56 14.85 11.90 18.53
N LYS A 57 14.39 11.55 19.74
CA LYS A 57 13.74 10.27 20.07
C LYS A 57 12.23 10.40 20.14
N LEU A 58 11.51 9.28 20.05
CA LEU A 58 10.07 9.27 20.27
C LEU A 58 9.73 9.88 21.64
N VAL A 59 8.66 10.67 21.68
CA VAL A 59 8.13 11.27 22.90
C VAL A 59 6.78 10.61 23.16
N MET A 60 6.78 9.61 24.02
CA MET A 60 5.56 8.91 24.43
C MET A 60 5.15 9.38 25.84
N PRO A 61 3.90 9.81 26.04
CA PRO A 61 3.41 10.25 27.34
C PRO A 61 3.34 9.08 28.34
N GLU A 62 3.54 9.39 29.62
CA GLU A 62 3.37 8.43 30.71
C GLU A 62 1.87 8.27 31.04
N GLY A 63 1.24 7.31 30.38
CA GLY A 63 -0.13 6.88 30.63
C GLY A 63 -1.19 7.47 29.69
N ILE A 64 -2.43 7.01 29.89
CA ILE A 64 -3.59 7.37 29.07
C ILE A 64 -4.32 8.55 29.72
N ARG A 65 -4.40 9.69 29.02
CA ARG A 65 -5.05 10.92 29.52
C ARG A 65 -5.99 11.50 28.44
N PRO A 66 -7.07 12.20 28.84
CA PRO A 66 -7.87 12.99 27.90
C PRO A 66 -7.02 14.04 27.18
N SER A 67 -7.46 14.47 25.99
CA SER A 67 -6.77 15.48 25.16
C SER A 67 -6.47 16.77 25.93
N ASP A 68 -7.43 17.25 26.70
CA ASP A 68 -7.23 18.35 27.66
C ASP A 68 -7.96 18.04 28.97
N PRO A 69 -7.25 17.51 29.98
CA PRO A 69 -7.85 17.17 31.27
C PRO A 69 -8.43 18.36 32.04
N SER A 70 -8.02 19.58 31.71
CA SER A 70 -8.50 20.80 32.38
C SER A 70 -9.83 21.29 31.82
N VAL A 71 -10.14 20.94 30.57
CA VAL A 71 -11.32 21.42 29.85
C VAL A 71 -12.42 20.37 29.79
N HIS A 72 -12.08 19.09 29.56
CA HIS A 72 -13.09 18.04 29.42
C HIS A 72 -12.61 16.66 29.93
N GLY A 73 -13.58 15.85 30.36
CA GLY A 73 -13.37 14.43 30.62
C GLY A 73 -13.29 13.60 29.34
N TRP A 74 -13.39 12.27 29.47
CA TRP A 74 -13.39 11.36 28.32
C TRP A 74 -14.59 11.53 27.39
N PHE A 75 -15.76 11.86 27.95
CA PHE A 75 -16.99 12.06 27.19
C PHE A 75 -17.23 13.55 26.98
N ILE A 76 -17.45 13.96 25.72
CA ILE A 76 -17.75 15.35 25.39
C ILE A 76 -19.26 15.55 25.32
N ASN A 77 -19.79 16.45 26.15
CA ASN A 77 -21.21 16.78 26.12
C ASN A 77 -21.56 17.52 24.80
N PRO A 78 -22.50 17.01 23.98
CA PRO A 78 -22.88 17.65 22.71
C PRO A 78 -23.53 19.02 22.87
N LEU A 79 -24.06 19.35 24.06
CA LEU A 79 -24.66 20.64 24.37
C LEU A 79 -23.64 21.68 24.88
N GLY A 80 -22.35 21.34 24.88
CA GLY A 80 -21.26 22.19 25.36
C GLY A 80 -20.74 21.82 26.73
N VAL A 81 -19.48 22.16 26.99
CA VAL A 81 -18.76 21.81 28.23
C VAL A 81 -18.60 23.03 29.14
N THR A 82 -18.03 24.12 28.64
CA THR A 82 -17.81 25.37 29.40
C THR A 82 -18.93 26.39 29.22
N LYS A 83 -19.58 26.40 28.04
CA LYS A 83 -20.73 27.24 27.72
C LYS A 83 -21.75 26.42 26.92
N PRO A 84 -23.06 26.67 27.10
CA PRO A 84 -24.08 25.99 26.32
C PRO A 84 -23.92 26.35 24.83
N LEU A 85 -23.89 25.33 23.99
CA LEU A 85 -23.69 25.47 22.55
C LEU A 85 -25.04 25.79 21.89
N PRO A 86 -25.15 26.87 21.10
CA PRO A 86 -26.39 27.20 20.41
C PRO A 86 -26.81 26.06 19.46
N ILE A 87 -28.09 25.70 19.47
CA ILE A 87 -28.62 24.57 18.67
C ILE A 87 -28.35 24.76 17.17
N TRP A 88 -28.37 26.00 16.67
CA TRP A 88 -28.09 26.30 15.26
C TRP A 88 -26.66 25.91 14.84
N CYS A 89 -25.68 25.97 15.76
CA CYS A 89 -24.30 25.58 15.47
C CYS A 89 -24.19 24.07 15.15
N ILE A 90 -25.05 23.25 15.76
CA ILE A 90 -25.10 21.80 15.52
C ILE A 90 -25.52 21.54 14.07
N PHE A 91 -26.52 22.26 13.56
CA PHE A 91 -26.95 22.15 12.16
C PHE A 91 -25.92 22.72 11.18
N MET A 92 -25.22 23.80 11.56
CA MET A 92 -24.13 24.37 10.75
C MET A 92 -22.91 23.46 10.64
N ALA A 93 -22.77 22.44 11.49
CA ALA A 93 -21.73 21.43 11.37
C ALA A 93 -22.02 20.41 10.25
N ALA A 94 -23.27 20.30 9.78
CA ALA A 94 -23.67 19.30 8.79
C ALA A 94 -22.94 19.42 7.43
N PRO A 95 -22.72 20.62 6.85
CA PRO A 95 -21.93 20.76 5.62
C PRO A 95 -20.47 20.32 5.80
N ALA A 96 -19.86 20.62 6.95
CA ALA A 96 -18.49 20.23 7.24
C ALA A 96 -18.36 18.71 7.44
N SER A 97 -19.33 18.08 8.11
CA SER A 97 -19.35 16.62 8.29
C SER A 97 -19.65 15.88 6.98
N LEU A 98 -20.48 16.43 6.10
CA LEU A 98 -20.72 15.87 4.76
C LEU A 98 -19.43 15.88 3.92
N LEU A 99 -18.64 16.95 4.00
CA LEU A 99 -17.35 17.04 3.31
C LEU A 99 -16.35 15.98 3.83
N LEU A 100 -16.28 15.83 5.16
CA LEU A 100 -15.45 14.81 5.81
C LEU A 100 -15.90 13.39 5.42
N PHE A 101 -17.21 13.16 5.33
CA PHE A 101 -17.76 11.89 4.84
C PHE A 101 -17.28 11.59 3.42
N PHE A 102 -17.35 12.54 2.48
CA PHE A 102 -16.85 12.32 1.12
C PHE A 102 -15.34 12.03 1.07
N LEU A 103 -14.55 12.68 1.93
CA LEU A 103 -13.12 12.42 2.04
C LEU A 103 -12.86 10.97 2.48
N VAL A 104 -13.45 10.55 3.60
CA VAL A 104 -13.25 9.18 4.14
C VAL A 104 -13.82 8.12 3.20
N PHE A 105 -15.01 8.35 2.64
CA PHE A 105 -15.64 7.46 1.67
C PHE A 105 -14.76 7.23 0.44
N LEU A 106 -14.18 8.29 -0.11
CA LEU A 106 -13.29 8.19 -1.25
C LEU A 106 -12.00 7.43 -0.91
N GLU A 107 -11.37 7.74 0.23
CA GLU A 107 -10.16 7.05 0.67
C GLU A 107 -10.41 5.55 0.91
N GLU A 108 -11.54 5.17 1.50
CA GLU A 108 -11.94 3.77 1.73
C GLU A 108 -12.12 3.03 0.41
N ASN A 109 -12.86 3.63 -0.52
CA ASN A 109 -13.12 3.01 -1.82
C ASN A 109 -11.84 2.84 -2.63
N ILE A 110 -10.94 3.84 -2.64
CA ILE A 110 -9.66 3.75 -3.33
C ILE A 110 -8.78 2.67 -2.68
N CYS A 111 -8.66 2.69 -1.35
CA CYS A 111 -7.85 1.72 -0.62
C CYS A 111 -8.32 0.29 -0.90
N HIS A 112 -9.64 0.09 -0.87
CA HIS A 112 -10.23 -1.20 -1.15
C HIS A 112 -10.05 -1.61 -2.62
N LEU A 113 -10.28 -0.73 -3.60
CA LEU A 113 -10.04 -1.03 -5.02
C LEU A 113 -8.58 -1.38 -5.30
N ILE A 114 -7.66 -0.68 -4.64
CA ILE A 114 -6.24 -1.00 -4.72
C ILE A 114 -6.00 -2.39 -4.15
N LEU A 115 -6.59 -2.76 -3.02
CA LEU A 115 -6.39 -4.06 -2.37
C LEU A 115 -7.01 -5.21 -3.18
N SER A 116 -8.24 -5.04 -3.67
CA SER A 116 -9.06 -6.05 -4.37
C SER A 116 -8.72 -6.23 -5.86
N LYS A 117 -7.52 -5.84 -6.28
CA LYS A 117 -7.08 -6.07 -7.65
C LYS A 117 -6.96 -7.56 -7.95
N PRO A 118 -7.43 -8.05 -9.12
CA PRO A 118 -7.33 -9.46 -9.50
C PRO A 118 -5.90 -9.99 -9.46
N GLU A 119 -4.91 -9.14 -9.74
CA GLU A 119 -3.47 -9.44 -9.72
C GLU A 119 -2.98 -10.03 -8.38
N ARG A 120 -3.71 -9.82 -7.28
CA ARG A 120 -3.34 -10.34 -5.95
C ARG A 120 -3.82 -11.76 -5.68
N ASN A 121 -4.64 -12.37 -6.55
CA ASN A 121 -5.15 -13.74 -6.37
C ASN A 121 -5.71 -13.99 -4.95
N MET A 122 -6.52 -13.04 -4.46
CA MET A 122 -7.23 -13.19 -3.19
C MET A 122 -8.44 -14.11 -3.39
N THR A 123 -8.67 -15.03 -2.45
CA THR A 123 -9.69 -16.09 -2.59
C THR A 123 -11.00 -15.75 -1.91
N LYS A 124 -10.99 -14.88 -0.90
CA LYS A 124 -12.22 -14.44 -0.22
C LYS A 124 -12.81 -13.21 -0.89
N SER A 125 -14.15 -13.17 -0.90
CA SER A 125 -14.91 -12.00 -1.33
C SER A 125 -14.70 -10.83 -0.36
N SER A 126 -14.91 -9.62 -0.87
CA SER A 126 -14.62 -8.39 -0.14
C SER A 126 -15.88 -7.66 0.33
N GLY A 127 -15.79 -7.01 1.49
CA GLY A 127 -16.93 -6.47 2.25
C GLY A 127 -17.14 -4.96 2.13
N PHE A 128 -17.10 -4.41 0.91
CA PHE A 128 -17.09 -2.95 0.64
C PHE A 128 -18.10 -2.13 1.46
N HIS A 129 -19.38 -2.53 1.45
CA HIS A 129 -20.44 -1.77 2.11
C HIS A 129 -20.34 -1.83 3.64
N PHE A 130 -19.98 -2.99 4.18
CA PHE A 130 -19.87 -3.17 5.62
C PHE A 130 -18.69 -2.40 6.19
N ASP A 131 -17.58 -2.35 5.47
CA ASP A 131 -16.37 -1.61 5.89
C ASP A 131 -16.66 -0.10 6.02
N ILE A 132 -17.44 0.47 5.10
CA ILE A 132 -17.88 1.87 5.16
C ILE A 132 -18.77 2.11 6.38
N VAL A 133 -19.76 1.24 6.63
CA VAL A 133 -20.66 1.37 7.79
C VAL A 133 -19.87 1.27 9.10
N LEU A 134 -18.93 0.33 9.18
CA LEU A 134 -18.06 0.14 10.34
C LEU A 134 -17.15 1.35 10.57
N SER A 135 -16.55 1.90 9.51
CA SER A 135 -15.72 3.10 9.57
C SER A 135 -16.52 4.32 10.06
N CYS A 136 -17.75 4.51 9.57
CA CYS A 136 -18.65 5.55 10.07
C CYS A 136 -18.99 5.37 11.55
N PHE A 137 -19.25 4.13 11.98
CA PHE A 137 -19.52 3.83 13.39
C PHE A 137 -18.32 4.12 14.30
N ILE A 138 -17.11 3.72 13.90
CA ILE A 138 -15.88 4.02 14.64
C ILE A 138 -15.68 5.53 14.74
N ASN A 139 -15.85 6.26 13.63
CA ASN A 139 -15.72 7.72 13.62
C ASN A 139 -16.77 8.43 14.49
N PHE A 140 -18.00 7.91 14.53
CA PHE A 140 -19.04 8.40 15.44
C PHE A 140 -18.60 8.23 16.91
N VAL A 141 -18.10 7.05 17.27
CA VAL A 141 -17.58 6.78 18.63
C VAL A 141 -16.40 7.71 18.94
N CYS A 142 -15.43 7.86 18.02
CA CYS A 142 -14.32 8.79 18.17
C CYS A 142 -14.80 10.22 18.43
N GLY A 143 -15.81 10.69 17.70
CA GLY A 143 -16.40 12.02 17.89
C GLY A 143 -17.00 12.22 19.28
N VAL A 144 -17.69 11.22 19.83
CA VAL A 144 -18.26 11.24 21.19
C VAL A 144 -17.19 11.38 22.27
N PHE A 145 -16.05 10.70 22.09
CA PHE A 145 -14.92 10.73 23.02
C PHE A 145 -13.92 11.86 22.73
N GLY A 146 -14.16 12.70 21.72
CA GLY A 146 -13.21 13.74 21.30
C GLY A 146 -11.88 13.21 20.73
N ALA A 147 -11.87 11.95 20.30
CA ALA A 147 -10.73 11.36 19.62
C ALA A 147 -10.68 11.82 18.16
N LEU A 148 -9.48 11.79 17.58
CA LEU A 148 -9.28 12.12 16.18
C LEU A 148 -10.04 11.14 15.28
N PHE A 149 -10.60 11.64 14.18
CA PHE A 149 -11.22 10.80 13.17
C PHE A 149 -10.20 9.83 12.57
N MET A 150 -10.66 8.64 12.22
CA MET A 150 -9.85 7.55 11.69
C MET A 150 -10.24 7.27 10.24
N GLY A 151 -9.22 7.17 9.38
CA GLY A 151 -9.37 6.81 7.98
C GLY A 151 -8.50 5.61 7.60
N PRO A 152 -8.75 5.00 6.43
CA PRO A 152 -7.98 3.87 5.94
C PRO A 152 -6.56 4.29 5.56
N ALA A 153 -5.57 3.66 6.19
CA ALA A 153 -4.16 3.93 5.90
C ALA A 153 -3.69 3.10 4.69
N CYS A 154 -3.98 3.55 3.47
CA CYS A 154 -3.77 2.76 2.24
C CYS A 154 -2.34 2.19 2.09
N VAL A 155 -1.29 3.00 2.28
CA VAL A 155 0.11 2.54 2.20
C VAL A 155 0.42 1.46 3.23
N ARG A 156 -0.13 1.60 4.45
CA ARG A 156 0.04 0.62 5.53
C ARG A 156 -0.69 -0.68 5.21
N THR A 157 -1.93 -0.58 4.71
CA THR A 157 -2.74 -1.73 4.30
C THR A 157 -2.05 -2.50 3.17
N VAL A 158 -1.57 -1.81 2.12
CA VAL A 158 -0.84 -2.44 1.01
C VAL A 158 0.46 -3.08 1.49
N SER A 159 1.20 -2.43 2.39
CA SER A 159 2.43 -2.99 2.96
C SER A 159 2.16 -4.24 3.81
N HIS A 160 1.10 -4.23 4.61
CA HIS A 160 0.65 -5.38 5.39
C HIS A 160 0.24 -6.55 4.49
N THR A 161 -0.55 -6.29 3.44
CA THR A 161 -0.90 -7.31 2.44
C THR A 161 0.33 -7.85 1.71
N SER A 162 1.28 -6.98 1.35
CA SER A 162 2.54 -7.39 0.72
C SER A 162 3.37 -8.32 1.62
N ALA A 163 3.37 -8.10 2.94
CA ALA A 163 4.02 -8.99 3.89
C ALA A 163 3.35 -10.37 4.01
N LEU A 164 2.08 -10.48 3.64
CA LEU A 164 1.30 -11.73 3.63
C LEU A 164 1.23 -12.39 2.24
N THR A 165 1.84 -11.78 1.22
CA THR A 165 1.81 -12.24 -0.16
C THR A 165 2.82 -13.36 -0.38
N ILE A 166 2.36 -14.47 -0.96
CA ILE A 166 3.20 -15.59 -1.38
C ILE A 166 3.56 -15.40 -2.85
N MET A 167 4.86 -15.39 -3.12
CA MET A 167 5.41 -15.33 -4.47
C MET A 167 5.77 -16.74 -4.93
N SER A 168 5.49 -17.07 -6.19
CA SER A 168 5.76 -18.42 -6.72
C SER A 168 7.25 -18.78 -6.61
N SER A 169 7.50 -20.05 -6.35
CA SER A 169 8.85 -20.58 -6.23
C SER A 169 9.40 -21.17 -7.53
N THR A 170 8.56 -21.37 -8.54
CA THR A 170 8.89 -22.11 -9.76
C THR A 170 8.69 -21.15 -10.93
N HIS A 171 9.79 -20.55 -11.38
CA HIS A 171 9.83 -19.67 -12.53
C HIS A 171 10.99 -20.11 -13.40
N ALA A 172 10.80 -20.08 -14.71
CA ALA A 172 11.90 -20.25 -15.64
C ALA A 172 12.99 -19.19 -15.35
N PRO A 173 14.29 -19.51 -15.52
CA PRO A 173 15.37 -18.56 -15.30
C PRO A 173 15.16 -17.29 -16.15
N GLY A 174 14.81 -16.17 -15.50
CA GLY A 174 14.59 -14.88 -16.16
C GLY A 174 13.16 -14.33 -16.07
N GLU A 175 12.19 -15.11 -15.60
CA GLU A 175 10.82 -14.63 -15.38
C GLU A 175 10.64 -14.02 -13.98
N SER A 176 9.94 -12.89 -13.90
CA SER A 176 9.65 -12.25 -12.62
C SER A 176 8.68 -13.09 -11.78
N PRO A 177 8.89 -13.20 -10.46
CA PRO A 177 8.06 -14.07 -9.66
C PRO A 177 6.59 -13.60 -9.61
N LYS A 178 5.67 -14.47 -10.02
CA LYS A 178 4.23 -14.24 -10.01
C LYS A 178 3.65 -14.39 -8.60
N ILE A 179 2.62 -13.61 -8.30
CA ILE A 179 1.88 -13.71 -7.04
C ILE A 179 0.99 -14.96 -7.10
N GLU A 180 1.21 -15.93 -6.22
CA GLU A 180 0.34 -17.12 -6.11
C GLU A 180 -0.92 -16.82 -5.32
N GLY A 181 -0.80 -16.01 -4.27
CA GLY A 181 -1.93 -15.61 -3.43
C GLY A 181 -1.50 -14.88 -2.17
N VAL A 182 -2.47 -14.50 -1.36
CA VAL A 182 -2.27 -13.78 -0.10
C VAL A 182 -2.81 -14.60 1.06
N LYS A 183 -2.06 -14.68 2.17
CA LYS A 183 -2.53 -15.31 3.41
C LYS A 183 -3.56 -14.42 4.11
N GLU A 184 -4.83 -14.67 3.85
CA GLU A 184 -5.95 -13.92 4.42
C GLU A 184 -6.29 -14.36 5.85
N GLN A 185 -5.76 -13.63 6.83
CA GLN A 185 -5.87 -13.94 8.25
C GLN A 185 -6.27 -12.72 9.08
N ARG A 186 -6.95 -12.96 10.21
CA ARG A 186 -7.45 -11.91 11.13
C ARG A 186 -6.48 -11.62 12.28
N LEU A 187 -5.61 -12.57 12.59
CA LEU A 187 -4.78 -12.54 13.79
C LEU A 187 -3.73 -11.42 13.74
N SER A 188 -3.07 -11.15 12.62
CA SER A 188 -2.08 -10.06 12.53
C SER A 188 -2.71 -8.71 12.83
N ALA A 189 -3.89 -8.43 12.30
CA ALA A 189 -4.58 -7.17 12.54
C ALA A 189 -4.95 -7.04 14.03
N ILE A 190 -5.46 -8.11 14.65
CA ILE A 190 -5.79 -8.14 16.08
C ILE A 190 -4.53 -7.94 16.93
N VAL A 191 -3.46 -8.68 16.65
CA VAL A 191 -2.19 -8.60 17.38
C VAL A 191 -1.59 -7.21 17.25
N VAL A 192 -1.56 -6.62 16.05
CA VAL A 192 -1.05 -5.26 15.84
C VAL A 192 -1.88 -4.24 16.62
N SER A 193 -3.22 -4.34 16.58
CA SER A 193 -4.10 -3.44 17.34
C SER A 193 -3.89 -3.55 18.86
N ILE A 194 -3.75 -4.77 19.38
CA ILE A 194 -3.45 -5.01 20.80
C ILE A 194 -2.08 -4.43 21.16
N LEU A 195 -1.04 -4.65 20.34
CA LEU A 195 0.29 -4.12 20.57
C LEU A 195 0.33 -2.59 20.54
N ILE A 196 -0.44 -1.96 19.65
CA ILE A 196 -0.62 -0.49 19.65
C ILE A 196 -1.29 -0.05 20.95
N GLY A 197 -2.32 -0.74 21.44
CA GLY A 197 -2.95 -0.43 22.72
C GLY A 197 -1.99 -0.59 23.92
N LEU A 198 -1.22 -1.68 23.95
CA LEU A 198 -0.22 -1.97 24.98
C LEU A 198 1.02 -1.08 24.88
N SER A 199 1.23 -0.38 23.77
CA SER A 199 2.42 0.46 23.55
C SER A 199 2.56 1.55 24.62
N VAL A 200 1.45 2.00 25.23
CA VAL A 200 1.47 2.96 26.33
C VAL A 200 2.25 2.45 27.54
N LEU A 201 2.23 1.13 27.80
CA LEU A 201 3.01 0.50 28.87
C LEU A 201 4.50 0.38 28.52
N LEU A 202 4.83 0.43 27.22
CA LEU A 202 6.19 0.32 26.69
C LEU A 202 6.81 1.69 26.41
N GLY A 203 6.22 2.79 26.91
CA GLY A 203 6.67 4.16 26.64
C GLY A 203 8.16 4.39 26.92
N SER A 204 8.69 3.82 28.01
CA SER A 204 10.11 3.89 28.36
C SER A 204 11.03 3.22 27.34
N VAL A 205 10.60 2.11 26.74
CA VAL A 205 11.34 1.42 25.67
C VAL A 205 11.20 2.16 24.34
N LEU A 206 9.99 2.63 24.02
CA LEU A 206 9.72 3.36 22.78
C LEU A 206 10.46 4.70 22.73
N ASN A 207 10.64 5.37 23.87
CA ASN A 207 11.43 6.60 23.99
C ASN A 207 12.92 6.41 23.69
N LEU A 208 13.42 5.18 23.57
CA LEU A 208 14.78 4.91 23.12
C LEU A 208 14.93 4.98 21.60
N VAL A 209 13.83 4.86 20.85
CA VAL A 209 13.85 4.77 19.39
C VAL A 209 14.00 6.18 18.77
N PRO A 210 15.08 6.44 18.01
CA PRO A 210 15.25 7.72 17.32
C PRO A 210 14.22 7.89 16.20
N LYS A 211 13.61 9.07 16.09
CA LYS A 211 12.67 9.41 15.00
C LYS A 211 13.31 9.22 13.62
N ALA A 212 14.63 9.45 13.51
CA ALA A 212 15.39 9.25 12.29
C ALA A 212 15.31 7.80 11.76
N VAL A 213 15.27 6.79 12.64
CA VAL A 213 15.10 5.38 12.26
C VAL A 213 13.72 5.17 11.62
N LEU A 214 12.67 5.74 12.22
CA LEU A 214 11.30 5.66 11.71
C LEU A 214 11.15 6.33 10.35
N TYR A 215 11.80 7.47 10.12
CA TYR A 215 11.85 8.09 8.79
C TYR A 215 12.49 7.19 7.75
N GLY A 216 13.50 6.38 8.12
CA GLY A 216 14.09 5.38 7.24
C GLY A 216 13.11 4.27 6.87
N ILE A 217 12.31 3.79 7.84
CA ILE A 217 11.24 2.81 7.57
C ILE A 217 10.13 3.43 6.70
N PHE A 218 9.74 4.68 6.95
CA PHE A 218 8.74 5.38 6.12
C PHE A 218 9.24 5.55 4.69
N LEU A 219 10.52 5.86 4.49
CA LEU A 219 11.13 5.89 3.16
C LEU A 219 11.10 4.50 2.50
N TYR A 220 11.44 3.45 3.24
CA TYR A 220 11.37 2.07 2.75
C TYR A 220 9.94 1.67 2.35
N MET A 221 8.95 1.94 3.20
CA MET A 221 7.54 1.67 2.89
C MET A 221 7.06 2.51 1.71
N GLY A 222 7.48 3.77 1.61
CA GLY A 222 7.22 4.63 0.46
C GLY A 222 7.69 3.97 -0.85
N VAL A 223 8.98 3.68 -0.96
CA VAL A 223 9.57 3.05 -2.16
C VAL A 223 8.99 1.66 -2.43
N SER A 224 8.77 0.85 -1.39
CA SER A 224 8.22 -0.50 -1.55
C SER A 224 6.75 -0.48 -1.96
N SER A 225 5.98 0.54 -1.58
CA SER A 225 4.55 0.65 -1.90
C SER A 225 4.30 1.10 -3.34
N THR A 226 5.27 1.77 -3.97
CA THR A 226 5.14 2.20 -5.36
C THR A 226 5.50 1.09 -6.35
N ALA A 227 6.25 0.07 -5.92
CA ALA A 227 6.54 -1.11 -6.72
C ALA A 227 5.24 -1.86 -7.11
N GLY A 228 5.09 -2.16 -8.40
CA GLY A 228 3.88 -2.77 -8.97
C GLY A 228 2.77 -1.79 -9.35
N ILE A 229 2.99 -0.48 -9.20
CA ILE A 229 2.10 0.53 -9.78
C ILE A 229 2.48 0.72 -11.26
N GLN A 230 1.57 0.36 -12.17
CA GLN A 230 1.75 0.48 -13.63
C GLN A 230 2.17 1.89 -14.07
N PHE A 231 1.69 2.94 -13.39
CA PHE A 231 2.14 4.31 -13.65
C PHE A 231 3.65 4.47 -13.45
N GLN A 232 4.23 3.95 -12.35
CA GLN A 232 5.67 4.01 -12.12
C GLN A 232 6.43 3.19 -13.17
N GLU A 233 5.95 1.99 -13.52
CA GLU A 233 6.57 1.16 -14.55
C GLU A 233 6.64 1.89 -15.89
N ARG A 234 5.52 2.48 -16.33
CA ARG A 234 5.46 3.29 -17.55
C ARG A 234 6.30 4.56 -17.48
N PHE A 235 6.36 5.20 -16.31
CA PHE A 235 7.22 6.36 -16.11
C PHE A 235 8.69 6.00 -16.32
N ILE A 236 9.14 4.84 -15.83
CA ILE A 236 10.50 4.32 -16.09
C ILE A 236 10.70 4.04 -17.58
N LEU A 237 9.67 3.54 -18.29
CA LEU A 237 9.75 3.31 -19.75
C LEU A 237 9.97 4.59 -20.56
N VAL A 238 9.60 5.78 -20.05
CA VAL A 238 9.92 7.06 -20.71
C VAL A 238 11.44 7.29 -20.77
N LEU A 239 12.17 6.82 -19.75
CA LEU A 239 13.62 6.97 -19.64
C LEU A 239 14.37 5.80 -20.29
N MET A 240 13.67 4.74 -20.67
CA MET A 240 14.26 3.54 -21.26
C MET A 240 14.20 3.62 -22.79
N PRO A 241 15.28 3.29 -23.51
CA PRO A 241 15.22 3.19 -24.97
C PRO A 241 14.32 2.03 -25.40
N VAL A 242 13.55 2.24 -26.47
CA VAL A 242 12.50 1.31 -26.98
C VAL A 242 12.98 -0.14 -27.15
N LYS A 243 14.27 -0.34 -27.46
CA LYS A 243 14.89 -1.66 -27.63
C LYS A 243 14.87 -2.54 -26.38
N HIS A 244 14.78 -1.93 -25.19
CA HIS A 244 14.83 -2.65 -23.90
C HIS A 244 13.45 -2.75 -23.24
N HIS A 245 12.37 -2.39 -23.94
CA HIS A 245 11.03 -2.48 -23.37
C HIS A 245 10.67 -3.94 -23.02
N PRO A 246 10.04 -4.17 -21.86
CA PRO A 246 9.65 -5.51 -21.44
C PRO A 246 8.46 -6.03 -22.26
N ASN A 247 8.28 -7.35 -22.23
CA ASN A 247 7.20 -8.07 -22.93
C ASN A 247 5.86 -7.95 -22.18
N VAL A 248 5.33 -6.74 -22.06
CA VAL A 248 4.05 -6.46 -21.39
C VAL A 248 2.94 -6.07 -22.37
N PRO A 249 1.66 -6.38 -22.10
CA PRO A 249 0.56 -6.17 -23.05
C PRO A 249 0.44 -4.72 -23.56
N TYR A 250 0.64 -3.73 -22.69
CA TYR A 250 0.53 -2.31 -23.05
C TYR A 250 1.68 -1.82 -23.95
N VAL A 251 2.85 -2.46 -23.91
CA VAL A 251 3.97 -2.16 -24.83
C VAL A 251 3.70 -2.76 -26.21
N LYS A 252 3.09 -3.95 -26.28
CA LYS A 252 2.78 -4.64 -27.55
C LYS A 252 1.57 -4.06 -28.27
N LYS A 253 0.51 -3.70 -27.53
CA LYS A 253 -0.78 -3.30 -28.10
C LYS A 253 -0.90 -1.80 -28.39
N VAL A 254 -0.06 -0.95 -27.80
CA VAL A 254 -0.17 0.50 -27.91
C VAL A 254 1.11 1.11 -28.48
N ARG A 255 0.96 2.06 -29.41
CA ARG A 255 2.10 2.82 -29.96
C ARG A 255 2.84 3.57 -28.84
N THR A 256 4.18 3.53 -28.87
CA THR A 256 5.06 4.09 -27.84
C THR A 256 4.78 5.58 -27.54
N TRP A 257 4.58 6.41 -28.57
CA TRP A 257 4.24 7.82 -28.39
C TRP A 257 2.91 8.03 -27.64
N LYS A 258 1.90 7.20 -27.93
CA LYS A 258 0.61 7.26 -27.23
C LYS A 258 0.75 6.83 -25.77
N MET A 259 1.54 5.80 -25.49
CA MET A 259 1.85 5.37 -24.12
C MET A 259 2.54 6.48 -23.30
N HIS A 260 3.52 7.18 -23.89
CA HIS A 260 4.19 8.30 -23.22
C HIS A 260 3.25 9.49 -23.02
N SER A 261 2.41 9.82 -24.02
CA SER A 261 1.38 10.85 -23.89
C SER A 261 0.41 10.54 -22.74
N PHE A 262 -0.08 9.30 -22.66
CA PHE A 262 -0.94 8.86 -21.56
C PHE A 262 -0.26 9.02 -20.18
N THR A 263 1.01 8.61 -20.08
CA THR A 263 1.79 8.75 -18.84
C THR A 263 2.02 10.22 -18.48
N GLY A 264 2.23 11.10 -19.47
CA GLY A 264 2.35 12.55 -19.29
C GLY A 264 1.05 13.20 -18.79
N ILE A 265 -0.11 12.75 -19.29
CA ILE A 265 -1.42 13.18 -18.78
C ILE A 265 -1.58 12.76 -17.31
N GLN A 266 -1.26 11.50 -16.97
CA GLN A 266 -1.31 11.01 -15.59
C GLN A 266 -0.37 11.79 -14.66
N LEU A 267 0.85 12.11 -15.12
CA LEU A 267 1.79 12.92 -14.36
C LEU A 267 1.26 14.34 -14.13
N THR A 268 0.67 14.97 -15.15
CA THR A 268 0.04 16.29 -15.03
C THR A 268 -1.09 16.27 -14.00
N MET A 269 -1.96 15.26 -14.04
CA MET A 269 -3.03 15.08 -13.05
C MET A 269 -2.48 14.90 -11.64
N LEU A 270 -1.41 14.12 -11.47
CA LEU A 270 -0.76 13.92 -10.19
C LEU A 270 -0.18 15.23 -9.64
N ILE A 271 0.44 16.05 -10.48
CA ILE A 271 0.96 17.37 -10.11
C ILE A 271 -0.18 18.29 -9.66
N ILE A 272 -1.30 18.32 -10.40
CA ILE A 272 -2.49 19.11 -10.02
C ILE A 272 -3.00 18.68 -8.63
N LEU A 273 -3.16 17.39 -8.39
CA LEU A 273 -3.58 16.86 -7.09
C LEU A 273 -2.59 17.23 -5.98
N TRP A 274 -1.28 17.18 -6.26
CA TRP A 274 -0.25 17.53 -5.30
C TRP A 274 -0.29 19.02 -4.93
N VAL A 275 -0.47 19.90 -5.92
CA VAL A 275 -0.62 21.35 -5.70
C VAL A 275 -1.88 21.66 -4.88
N VAL A 276 -3.02 21.06 -5.24
CA VAL A 276 -4.27 21.24 -4.47
C VAL A 276 -4.09 20.77 -3.02
N LYS A 277 -3.43 19.63 -2.81
CA LYS A 277 -3.19 19.07 -1.47
C LYS A 277 -2.30 19.97 -0.60
N GLN A 278 -1.32 20.66 -1.18
CA GLN A 278 -0.46 21.59 -0.44
C GLN A 278 -1.09 22.97 -0.22
N SER A 279 -2.17 23.27 -0.94
CA SER A 279 -2.88 24.54 -0.84
C SER A 279 -3.90 24.54 0.32
N PRO A 280 -4.38 25.73 0.74
CA PRO A 280 -5.52 25.83 1.65
C PRO A 280 -6.81 25.19 1.11
N ALA A 281 -6.89 24.95 -0.19
CA ALA A 281 -7.97 24.23 -0.85
C ALA A 281 -7.84 22.69 -0.74
N ALA A 282 -7.00 22.17 0.16
CA ALA A 282 -6.86 20.73 0.42
C ALA A 282 -8.19 20.05 0.76
N LEU A 283 -9.15 20.79 1.34
CA LEU A 283 -10.51 20.33 1.60
C LEU A 283 -11.27 19.93 0.30
N CYS A 284 -10.90 20.49 -0.85
CA CYS A 284 -11.48 20.15 -2.15
C CYS A 284 -10.81 18.94 -2.82
N PHE A 285 -9.73 18.40 -2.24
CA PHE A 285 -9.01 17.23 -2.75
C PHE A 285 -9.91 16.06 -3.22
N PRO A 286 -10.94 15.62 -2.45
CA PRO A 286 -11.78 14.50 -2.89
C PRO A 286 -12.57 14.80 -4.17
N PHE A 287 -13.01 16.05 -4.38
CA PHE A 287 -13.72 16.45 -5.59
C PHE A 287 -12.78 16.49 -6.81
N VAL A 288 -11.56 17.01 -6.63
CA VAL A 288 -10.55 17.02 -7.70
C VAL A 288 -10.16 15.60 -8.08
N LEU A 289 -10.07 14.68 -7.11
CA LEU A 289 -9.83 13.27 -7.40
C LEU A 289 -11.01 12.63 -8.13
N MET A 290 -12.26 12.89 -7.70
CA MET A 290 -13.44 12.41 -8.42
C MET A 290 -13.49 12.91 -9.87
N LEU A 291 -13.00 14.12 -10.16
CA LEU A 291 -12.91 14.67 -11.51
C LEU A 291 -11.97 13.86 -12.43
N LEU A 292 -11.04 13.08 -11.90
CA LEU A 292 -10.20 12.19 -12.71
C LEU A 292 -11.02 11.09 -13.41
N ILE A 293 -12.15 10.68 -12.82
CA ILE A 293 -13.04 9.65 -13.38
C ILE A 293 -13.68 10.11 -14.70
N PRO A 294 -14.40 11.25 -14.78
CA PRO A 294 -14.93 11.75 -16.04
C PRO A 294 -13.83 12.13 -17.02
N ILE A 295 -12.65 12.59 -16.56
CA ILE A 295 -11.53 12.81 -17.50
C ILE A 295 -11.12 11.49 -18.17
N ARG A 296 -11.04 10.38 -17.42
CA ARG A 296 -10.77 9.05 -17.98
C ARG A 296 -11.90 8.52 -18.86
N LEU A 297 -13.16 8.78 -18.50
CA LEU A 297 -14.33 8.24 -19.22
C LEU A 297 -14.73 9.03 -20.46
N TYR A 298 -14.53 10.34 -20.47
CA TYR A 298 -15.01 11.21 -21.55
C TYR A 298 -13.88 11.88 -22.31
N LEU A 299 -12.83 12.39 -21.63
CA LEU A 299 -11.77 13.14 -22.32
C LEU A 299 -10.75 12.22 -23.01
N LEU A 300 -10.32 11.15 -22.34
CA LEU A 300 -9.32 10.22 -22.88
C LEU A 300 -9.78 9.46 -24.16
N PRO A 301 -11.06 9.04 -24.29
CA PRO A 301 -11.55 8.41 -25.52
C PRO A 301 -11.53 9.28 -26.78
N TYR A 302 -11.35 10.61 -26.67
CA TYR A 302 -11.15 11.46 -27.85
C TYR A 302 -9.78 11.24 -28.50
N GLY A 303 -8.76 10.86 -27.73
CA GLY A 303 -7.38 10.69 -28.22
C GLY A 303 -6.89 9.24 -28.28
N PHE A 304 -7.58 8.32 -27.61
CA PHE A 304 -7.19 6.93 -27.47
C PHE A 304 -8.35 5.99 -27.83
N ASN A 305 -8.04 4.89 -28.50
CA ASN A 305 -9.04 3.88 -28.78
C ASN A 305 -9.39 3.08 -27.51
N ASN A 306 -10.59 2.52 -27.42
CA ASN A 306 -11.04 1.73 -26.26
C ASN A 306 -10.13 0.52 -25.97
N GLN A 307 -9.58 -0.11 -27.02
CA GLN A 307 -8.61 -1.19 -26.89
C GLN A 307 -7.27 -0.70 -26.31
N GLU A 308 -6.80 0.48 -26.73
CA GLU A 308 -5.57 1.09 -26.22
C GLU A 308 -5.73 1.44 -24.73
N LEU A 309 -6.86 2.04 -24.35
CA LEU A 309 -7.19 2.36 -22.95
C LEU A 309 -7.34 1.10 -22.10
N SER A 310 -7.97 0.05 -22.62
CA SER A 310 -8.09 -1.24 -21.91
C SER A 310 -6.73 -1.87 -21.62
N ALA A 311 -5.82 -1.83 -22.61
CA ALA A 311 -4.45 -2.31 -22.44
C ALA A 311 -3.67 -1.46 -21.42
N LEU A 312 -3.85 -0.13 -21.42
CA LEU A 312 -3.20 0.79 -20.48
C LEU A 312 -3.78 0.71 -19.05
N ASP A 313 -5.04 0.33 -18.89
CA ASP A 313 -5.68 0.18 -17.57
C ASP A 313 -5.48 -1.22 -16.96
N GLY A 314 -4.87 -2.14 -17.70
CA GLY A 314 -4.52 -3.48 -17.22
C GLY A 314 -5.67 -4.49 -17.17
N LYS A 315 -6.88 -4.15 -17.66
CA LYS A 315 -8.06 -5.03 -17.58
C LYS A 315 -7.87 -6.39 -18.26
N GLU A 316 -7.05 -6.45 -19.30
CA GLU A 316 -6.77 -7.69 -20.05
C GLU A 316 -5.58 -8.50 -19.51
N ALA A 317 -4.76 -7.94 -18.61
CA ALA A 317 -3.71 -8.72 -17.92
C ALA A 317 -4.29 -9.67 -16.86
N SER A 318 -5.58 -9.52 -16.55
CA SER A 318 -6.33 -10.23 -15.50
C SER A 318 -7.35 -11.25 -16.02
N ALA A 319 -7.47 -11.44 -17.33
CA ALA A 319 -8.04 -12.70 -17.81
C ALA A 319 -6.99 -13.78 -17.56
N PRO A 320 -7.28 -14.86 -16.81
CA PRO A 320 -6.48 -16.06 -16.99
C PRO A 320 -6.67 -16.39 -18.47
N THR A 321 -5.62 -16.24 -19.27
CA THR A 321 -5.60 -16.87 -20.58
C THR A 321 -5.85 -18.34 -20.30
N SER A 322 -7.07 -18.78 -20.55
CA SER A 322 -7.49 -20.17 -20.67
C SER A 322 -6.93 -20.79 -21.94
N ASP A 323 -5.73 -20.35 -22.34
CA ASP A 323 -4.92 -21.00 -23.34
C ASP A 323 -3.95 -21.87 -22.56
N THR A 324 -4.47 -23.02 -22.12
CA THR A 324 -3.72 -24.28 -22.13
C THR A 324 -3.26 -24.53 -23.56
N SER A 325 -2.27 -23.76 -24.00
CA SER A 325 -1.26 -24.27 -24.92
C SER A 325 -0.08 -24.57 -24.01
N ASP A 326 -0.01 -25.82 -23.58
CA ASP A 326 1.21 -26.42 -23.05
C ASP A 326 2.30 -26.19 -24.11
N GLU A 327 3.06 -25.10 -23.97
CA GLU A 327 4.40 -25.05 -24.54
C GLU A 327 5.21 -26.05 -23.72
N PRO A 328 5.69 -27.16 -24.31
CA PRO A 328 6.43 -28.17 -23.57
C PRO A 328 7.66 -27.52 -22.94
N ASP A 329 7.94 -27.94 -21.71
CA ASP A 329 9.09 -27.45 -20.95
C ASP A 329 10.37 -27.69 -21.77
N PHE A 330 11.25 -26.69 -21.88
CA PHE A 330 12.53 -26.78 -22.60
C PHE A 330 13.42 -27.94 -22.07
N TYR A 331 13.12 -28.43 -20.86
CA TYR A 331 13.73 -29.61 -20.26
C TYR A 331 13.10 -30.96 -20.68
N GLU A 332 11.89 -30.99 -21.24
CA GLU A 332 11.30 -32.18 -21.86
C GLU A 332 11.83 -32.44 -23.27
N GLU A 333 12.22 -31.40 -24.03
CA GLU A 333 12.83 -31.58 -25.35
C GLU A 333 14.29 -32.08 -25.31
N THR A 334 15.01 -31.85 -24.20
CA THR A 334 16.45 -32.15 -24.12
C THR A 334 16.79 -33.53 -23.55
N HIS A 335 15.79 -34.26 -23.03
CA HIS A 335 15.95 -35.63 -22.57
C HIS A 335 14.94 -36.57 -23.25
N GLY A 336 15.22 -36.90 -24.53
CA GLY A 336 14.61 -38.05 -25.18
C GLY A 336 15.01 -39.36 -24.51
N LEU A 337 14.26 -39.77 -23.49
CA LEU A 337 14.16 -41.16 -23.05
C LEU A 337 12.70 -41.58 -23.21
N PRO A 338 12.41 -42.61 -24.03
CA PRO A 338 11.05 -43.05 -24.25
C PRO A 338 10.61 -43.88 -23.04
N THR A 339 9.68 -43.36 -22.25
CA THR A 339 8.83 -44.19 -21.41
C THR A 339 7.38 -44.02 -21.86
N HIS A 340 7.07 -44.67 -23.00
CA HIS A 340 5.71 -45.11 -23.27
C HIS A 340 5.37 -46.17 -22.23
N VAL A 341 4.42 -45.89 -21.35
CA VAL A 341 3.64 -46.92 -20.68
C VAL A 341 2.21 -46.72 -21.15
N ASP A 342 1.83 -47.52 -22.14
CA ASP A 342 0.47 -47.60 -22.65
C ASP A 342 -0.44 -48.13 -21.54
N HIS A 343 -1.31 -47.27 -20.99
CA HIS A 343 -2.51 -47.74 -20.33
C HIS A 343 -3.60 -47.94 -21.38
N HIS A 344 -3.56 -49.12 -22.01
CA HIS A 344 -4.69 -49.67 -22.75
C HIS A 344 -5.89 -49.86 -21.82
N HIS A 345 -7.04 -49.42 -22.31
CA HIS A 345 -8.39 -49.77 -21.84
C HIS A 345 -8.53 -51.24 -21.42
N GLN A 346 -9.21 -51.46 -20.28
CA GLN A 346 -10.15 -52.58 -20.13
C GLN A 346 -11.41 -52.12 -19.38
N SER A 347 -12.53 -52.20 -20.13
CA SER A 347 -13.93 -52.47 -19.78
C SER A 347 -14.57 -51.79 -18.58
#